data_AF-A0A972JSY6-F1
#
_entry.id   AF-A0A972JSY6-F1
#
_cell.length_a   1.000
_cell.length_b   1.000
_cell.length_c   1.000
_cell.angle_alpha   90.00
_cell.angle_beta   90.00
_cell.angle_gamma   90.00
#
_symmetry.space_group_name_H-M   'P 1'
#
loop_
_entity.id
_entity.type
_entity.pdbx_description
1 polymer ?
#
loop_
_entity_poly.entity_id
_entity_poly.type
_entity_poly.pdbx_seq_one_letter_code
_entity_poly.pdbx_strand_id
1 'polypeptide(L)'
;MVTQSQQETRDRMAYESTTMLLREQNDVACALVQDLLPLYLEGEVSSHSRDMIVEHLGRCERCAGFLAGAQSVQSQLRRHQVQRANTVKQDQPSQRLVASSCFLIRNVFHLLMSAGLTIATLMIFVGASSVRYNFLLPGLVFGLGLVCFTGLLLIGQWRQLIYSEWLLVILGTVTSLGFAFVMTL
;
A
#
# COMPACT_ATOMS: atom_id res chain seq x y z
N MET A 1 -21.28 -80.51 -10.74
CA MET A 1 -21.66 -79.66 -9.58
C MET A 1 -20.64 -78.52 -9.40
N VAL A 2 -20.34 -77.77 -10.46
CA VAL A 2 -19.47 -76.58 -10.44
C VAL A 2 -20.20 -75.50 -11.23
N THR A 3 -21.21 -74.89 -10.63
CA THR A 3 -21.97 -73.80 -11.30
C THR A 3 -22.49 -72.75 -10.32
N GLN A 4 -22.81 -73.08 -9.08
CA GLN A 4 -23.39 -72.10 -8.15
C GLN A 4 -22.37 -71.15 -7.49
N SER A 5 -21.17 -71.62 -7.10
CA SER A 5 -20.19 -70.74 -6.41
C SER A 5 -19.47 -69.74 -7.33
N GLN A 6 -19.35 -70.06 -8.63
CA GLN A 6 -18.78 -69.13 -9.62
C GLN A 6 -19.79 -68.07 -10.10
N GLN A 7 -21.09 -68.35 -10.01
CA GLN A 7 -22.13 -67.38 -10.35
C GLN A 7 -22.23 -66.29 -9.28
N GLU A 8 -22.20 -66.67 -7.99
CA GLU A 8 -22.31 -65.73 -6.86
C GLU A 8 -21.13 -64.76 -6.77
N THR A 9 -19.93 -65.20 -7.14
CA THR A 9 -18.74 -64.34 -7.20
C THR A 9 -18.79 -63.36 -8.38
N ARG A 10 -19.36 -63.75 -9.52
CA ARG A 10 -19.57 -62.85 -10.66
C ARG A 10 -20.62 -61.78 -10.37
N ASP A 11 -21.70 -62.17 -9.71
CA ASP A 11 -22.78 -61.25 -9.33
C ASP A 11 -22.35 -60.28 -8.21
N ARG A 12 -21.54 -60.74 -7.24
CA ARG A 12 -20.92 -59.84 -6.23
C ARG A 12 -19.95 -58.83 -6.86
N MET A 13 -19.11 -59.26 -7.81
CA MET A 13 -18.18 -58.36 -8.51
C MET A 13 -18.93 -57.33 -9.39
N ALA A 14 -20.06 -57.71 -9.98
CA ALA A 14 -20.90 -56.79 -10.75
C ALA A 14 -21.55 -55.71 -9.86
N TYR A 15 -21.99 -56.08 -8.65
CA TYR A 15 -22.57 -55.12 -7.69
C TYR A 15 -21.52 -54.14 -7.12
N GLU A 16 -20.33 -54.62 -6.78
CA GLU A 16 -19.22 -53.75 -6.34
C GLU A 16 -18.77 -52.77 -7.43
N SER A 17 -18.81 -53.18 -8.70
CA SER A 17 -18.43 -52.31 -9.82
C SER A 17 -19.40 -51.14 -10.03
N THR A 18 -20.71 -51.38 -9.90
CA THR A 18 -21.73 -50.32 -10.10
C THR A 18 -21.78 -49.31 -8.97
N THR A 19 -21.57 -49.74 -7.72
CA THR A 19 -21.59 -48.84 -6.55
C THR A 19 -20.37 -47.92 -6.49
N MET A 20 -19.20 -48.38 -6.95
CA MET A 20 -18.00 -47.53 -7.11
C MET A 20 -18.21 -46.41 -8.14
N LEU A 21 -18.78 -46.75 -9.31
CA LEU A 21 -19.03 -45.77 -10.38
C LEU A 21 -20.01 -44.66 -9.96
N LEU A 22 -21.08 -45.03 -9.25
CA LEU A 22 -22.05 -44.06 -8.72
C LEU A 22 -21.43 -43.10 -7.70
N ARG A 23 -20.46 -43.58 -6.91
CA ARG A 23 -19.77 -42.76 -5.92
C ARG A 23 -18.83 -41.76 -6.60
N GLU A 24 -18.07 -42.21 -7.59
CA GLU A 24 -17.16 -41.36 -8.36
C GLU A 24 -17.91 -40.28 -9.16
N GLN A 25 -19.06 -40.62 -9.74
CA GLN A 25 -19.89 -39.67 -10.48
C GLN A 25 -20.51 -38.58 -9.57
N ASN A 26 -20.85 -38.93 -8.32
CA ASN A 26 -21.30 -37.97 -7.32
C ASN A 26 -20.16 -37.06 -6.84
N ASP A 27 -18.93 -37.58 -6.71
CA ASP A 27 -17.78 -36.78 -6.31
C ASP A 27 -17.41 -35.74 -7.39
N VAL A 28 -17.48 -36.11 -8.69
CA VAL A 28 -17.28 -35.17 -9.80
C VAL A 28 -18.36 -34.07 -9.81
N ALA A 29 -19.63 -34.44 -9.61
CA ALA A 29 -20.72 -33.47 -9.52
C ALA A 29 -20.56 -32.54 -8.30
N CYS A 30 -20.12 -33.06 -7.16
CA CYS A 30 -19.84 -32.27 -5.97
C CYS A 30 -18.70 -31.27 -6.21
N ALA A 31 -17.62 -31.68 -6.88
CA ALA A 31 -16.50 -30.79 -7.20
C ALA A 31 -16.95 -29.62 -8.09
N LEU A 32 -17.71 -29.92 -9.16
CA LEU A 32 -18.26 -28.88 -10.04
C LEU A 32 -19.17 -27.90 -9.28
N VAL A 33 -20.05 -28.40 -8.42
CA VAL A 33 -20.95 -27.55 -7.63
C VAL A 33 -20.15 -26.70 -6.63
N GLN A 34 -19.12 -27.25 -6.00
CA GLN A 34 -18.24 -26.51 -5.09
C GLN A 34 -17.49 -25.37 -5.79
N ASP A 35 -17.03 -25.58 -7.02
CA ASP A 35 -16.36 -24.54 -7.82
C ASP A 35 -17.30 -23.43 -8.26
N LEU A 36 -18.58 -23.76 -8.50
CA LEU A 36 -19.62 -22.79 -8.89
C LEU A 36 -20.26 -22.08 -7.69
N LEU A 37 -20.05 -22.58 -6.47
CA LEU A 37 -20.65 -22.04 -5.26
C LEU A 37 -20.26 -20.58 -4.94
N PRO A 38 -18.99 -20.16 -5.10
CA PRO A 38 -18.60 -18.77 -4.96
C PRO A 38 -19.39 -17.83 -5.89
N LEU A 39 -19.50 -18.20 -7.18
CA LEU A 39 -20.29 -17.45 -8.16
C LEU A 39 -21.78 -17.45 -7.82
N TYR A 40 -22.29 -18.55 -7.25
CA TYR A 40 -23.67 -18.63 -6.76
C TYR A 40 -23.92 -17.66 -5.59
N LEU A 41 -23.00 -17.55 -4.64
CA LEU A 41 -23.09 -16.61 -3.52
C LEU A 41 -23.03 -15.15 -3.97
N GLU A 42 -22.27 -14.86 -5.03
CA GLU A 42 -22.17 -13.54 -5.65
C GLU A 42 -23.34 -13.23 -6.61
N GLY A 43 -24.16 -14.24 -6.92
CA GLY A 43 -25.32 -14.11 -7.80
C GLY A 43 -24.97 -14.08 -9.29
N GLU A 44 -23.73 -14.39 -9.66
CA GLU A 44 -23.19 -14.33 -11.02
C GLU A 44 -23.44 -15.60 -11.86
N VAL A 45 -24.20 -16.56 -11.32
CA VAL A 45 -24.60 -17.77 -12.06
C VAL A 45 -25.87 -17.55 -12.88
N SER A 46 -25.91 -18.17 -14.07
CA SER A 46 -27.12 -18.24 -14.90
C SER A 46 -28.29 -18.89 -14.14
N SER A 47 -29.53 -18.56 -14.49
CA SER A 47 -30.73 -19.17 -13.87
C SER A 47 -30.73 -20.69 -13.98
N HIS A 48 -30.35 -21.22 -15.14
CA HIS A 48 -30.26 -22.66 -15.37
C HIS A 48 -29.25 -23.36 -14.44
N SER A 49 -28.06 -22.77 -14.29
CA SER A 49 -27.03 -23.28 -13.37
C SER A 49 -27.46 -23.17 -11.92
N ARG A 50 -28.20 -22.10 -11.57
CA ARG A 50 -28.74 -21.88 -10.22
C ARG A 50 -29.69 -23.00 -9.81
N ASP A 51 -30.63 -23.37 -10.67
CA ASP A 51 -31.61 -24.42 -10.39
C ASP A 51 -30.93 -25.78 -10.18
N MET A 52 -29.93 -26.11 -11.01
CA MET A 52 -29.11 -27.32 -10.86
C MET A 52 -28.36 -27.35 -9.52
N ILE A 53 -27.75 -26.22 -9.11
CA ILE A 53 -27.02 -26.11 -7.85
C ILE A 53 -27.99 -26.28 -6.67
N VAL A 54 -29.16 -25.62 -6.69
CA VAL A 54 -30.18 -25.74 -5.63
C VAL A 54 -30.69 -27.18 -5.52
N GLU A 55 -30.96 -27.83 -6.65
CA GLU A 55 -31.38 -29.23 -6.68
C GLU A 55 -30.31 -30.16 -6.07
N HIS A 56 -29.02 -29.95 -6.40
CA HIS A 56 -27.93 -30.73 -5.84
C HIS A 56 -27.73 -30.47 -4.33
N LEU A 57 -27.80 -29.21 -3.89
CA LEU A 57 -27.72 -28.83 -2.47
C LEU A 57 -28.85 -29.46 -1.65
N GLY A 58 -30.04 -29.66 -2.24
CA GLY A 58 -31.15 -30.34 -1.59
C GLY A 58 -30.96 -31.86 -1.43
N ARG A 59 -30.07 -32.49 -2.20
CA ARG A 59 -29.81 -33.94 -2.17
C ARG A 59 -28.46 -34.31 -1.55
N CYS A 60 -27.51 -33.39 -1.50
CA CYS A 60 -26.15 -33.62 -1.03
C CYS A 60 -25.84 -32.80 0.23
N GLU A 61 -25.82 -33.48 1.39
CA GLU A 61 -25.49 -32.86 2.67
C GLU A 61 -24.07 -32.26 2.72
N ARG A 62 -23.11 -32.87 1.99
CA ARG A 62 -21.72 -32.40 1.94
C ARG A 62 -21.62 -31.01 1.31
N CYS A 63 -22.30 -30.80 0.19
CA CYS A 63 -22.33 -29.52 -0.50
C CYS A 63 -23.14 -28.47 0.29
N ALA A 64 -24.23 -28.88 0.95
CA ALA A 64 -25.00 -28.00 1.84
C ALA A 64 -24.16 -27.52 3.04
N GLY A 65 -23.40 -28.42 3.67
CA GLY A 65 -22.48 -28.08 4.75
C GLY A 65 -21.35 -27.15 4.30
N PHE A 66 -20.81 -27.38 3.10
CA PHE A 66 -19.79 -26.50 2.51
C PHE A 66 -20.34 -25.09 2.26
N LEU A 67 -21.55 -24.95 1.72
CA LEU A 67 -22.23 -23.66 1.53
C LEU A 67 -22.36 -22.90 2.87
N ALA A 68 -22.85 -23.58 3.92
CA ALA A 68 -23.01 -22.97 5.24
C ALA A 68 -21.67 -22.52 5.84
N GLY A 69 -20.62 -23.32 5.66
CA GLY A 69 -19.25 -22.95 6.04
C GLY A 69 -18.74 -21.71 5.30
N ALA A 70 -18.90 -21.68 3.98
CA ALA A 70 -18.50 -20.56 3.14
C ALA A 70 -19.23 -19.26 3.53
N GLN A 71 -20.55 -19.32 3.77
CA GLN A 71 -21.34 -18.18 4.24
C GLN A 71 -20.89 -17.68 5.62
N SER A 72 -20.58 -18.60 6.54
CA SER A 72 -20.04 -18.24 7.87
C SER A 72 -18.72 -17.48 7.73
N VAL A 73 -17.77 -18.00 6.96
CA VAL A 73 -16.47 -17.36 6.72
C VAL A 73 -16.64 -15.98 6.06
N GLN A 74 -17.51 -15.86 5.05
CA GLN A 74 -17.78 -14.59 4.39
C GLN A 74 -18.37 -13.55 5.36
N SER A 75 -19.27 -13.98 6.25
CA SER A 75 -19.84 -13.10 7.28
C SER A 75 -18.78 -12.64 8.28
N GLN A 76 -17.84 -13.52 8.67
CA GLN A 76 -16.73 -13.18 9.55
C GLN A 76 -15.75 -12.20 8.86
N LEU A 77 -15.41 -12.44 7.59
CA LEU A 77 -14.60 -11.52 6.80
C LEU A 77 -15.23 -10.14 6.70
N ARG A 78 -16.54 -10.07 6.42
CA ARG A 78 -17.28 -8.80 6.37
C ARG A 78 -17.20 -8.07 7.71
N ARG A 79 -17.39 -8.77 8.84
CA ARG A 79 -17.25 -8.17 10.19
C ARG A 79 -15.83 -7.65 10.43
N HIS A 80 -14.81 -8.44 10.09
CA HIS A 80 -13.42 -8.03 10.21
C HIS A 80 -13.07 -6.82 9.33
N GLN A 81 -13.58 -6.77 8.10
CA GLN A 81 -13.38 -5.63 7.20
C GLN A 81 -14.02 -4.36 7.76
N VAL A 82 -15.26 -4.44 8.26
CA VAL A 82 -15.94 -3.31 8.91
C VAL A 82 -15.16 -2.85 10.15
N GLN A 83 -14.68 -3.80 10.96
CA GLN A 83 -13.90 -3.48 12.14
C GLN A 83 -12.57 -2.78 11.78
N ARG A 84 -11.85 -3.27 10.77
CA ARG A 84 -10.62 -2.62 10.27
C ARG A 84 -10.89 -1.23 9.70
N ALA A 85 -11.98 -1.06 8.96
CA ALA A 85 -12.38 0.25 8.46
C ALA A 85 -12.66 1.24 9.60
N ASN A 86 -13.29 0.76 10.69
CA ASN A 86 -13.55 1.58 11.87
C ASN A 86 -12.27 1.92 12.64
N THR A 87 -11.34 0.98 12.82
CA THR A 87 -10.05 1.28 13.48
C THR A 87 -9.22 2.28 12.67
N VAL A 88 -9.19 2.15 11.33
CA VAL A 88 -8.48 3.12 10.47
C VAL A 88 -9.09 4.52 10.58
N LYS A 89 -10.42 4.64 10.64
CA LYS A 89 -11.08 5.94 10.86
C LYS A 89 -10.77 6.53 12.22
N GLN A 90 -10.67 5.69 13.25
CA GLN A 90 -10.34 6.12 14.62
C GLN A 90 -8.89 6.60 14.76
N ASP A 91 -7.96 6.02 14.01
CA ASP A 91 -6.55 6.45 13.98
C ASP A 91 -6.28 7.64 13.05
N GLN A 92 -7.23 7.99 12.18
CA GLN A 92 -7.11 9.14 11.29
C GLN A 92 -6.93 10.50 12.02
N PRO A 93 -7.68 10.84 13.10
CA PRO A 93 -7.50 12.10 13.82
C PRO A 93 -6.15 12.21 14.53
N SER A 94 -5.63 11.12 15.11
CA SER A 94 -4.33 11.13 15.80
C SER A 94 -3.19 11.36 14.80
N GLN A 95 -3.26 10.75 13.62
CA GLN A 95 -2.27 10.96 12.55
C GLN A 95 -2.25 12.40 12.02
N ARG A 96 -3.40 13.06 11.91
CA ARG A 96 -3.47 14.47 11.44
C ARG A 96 -2.80 15.44 12.42
N LEU A 97 -2.97 15.22 13.72
CA LEU A 97 -2.35 16.06 14.76
C LEU A 97 -0.83 15.84 14.85
N VAL A 98 -0.36 14.60 14.65
CA VAL A 98 1.07 14.29 14.64
C VAL A 98 1.75 14.86 13.38
N ALA A 99 1.10 14.77 12.22
CA ALA A 99 1.63 15.31 10.97
C ALA A 99 1.80 16.84 11.02
N SER A 100 0.80 17.58 11.53
CA SER A 100 0.90 19.04 11.68
C SER A 100 1.97 19.44 12.69
N SER A 101 2.08 18.71 13.80
CA SER A 101 3.06 19.00 14.85
C SER A 101 4.50 18.76 14.38
N CYS A 102 4.74 17.69 13.62
CA CYS A 102 6.05 17.38 13.06
C CYS A 102 6.49 18.44 12.02
N PHE A 103 5.55 18.94 11.21
CA PHE A 103 5.81 20.03 10.27
C PHE A 103 6.25 21.31 10.99
N LEU A 104 5.56 21.71 12.06
CA LEU A 104 5.91 22.90 12.83
C LEU A 104 7.28 22.76 13.49
N ILE A 105 7.55 21.63 14.15
CA ILE A 105 8.84 21.36 14.81
C ILE A 105 9.99 21.43 13.79
N ARG A 106 9.82 20.83 12.61
CA ARG A 106 10.82 20.85 11.54
C ARG A 106 11.13 22.27 11.05
N ASN A 107 10.09 23.10 10.86
CA ASN A 107 10.26 24.48 10.42
C ASN A 107 10.97 25.33 11.48
N VAL A 108 10.60 25.17 12.75
CA VAL A 108 11.25 25.88 13.87
C VAL A 108 12.73 25.49 13.96
N PHE A 109 13.06 24.20 13.84
CA PHE A 109 14.45 23.75 13.84
C PHE A 109 15.25 24.33 12.67
N HIS A 110 14.68 24.34 11.46
CA HIS A 110 15.35 24.90 10.28
C HIS A 110 15.59 26.41 10.43
N LEU A 111 14.62 27.14 11.00
CA LEU A 111 14.76 28.57 11.28
C LEU A 111 15.90 28.83 12.27
N LEU A 112 15.95 28.07 13.38
CA LEU A 112 17.01 28.18 14.38
C LEU A 112 18.40 27.90 13.80
N MET A 113 18.54 26.82 13.02
CA MET A 113 19.81 26.47 12.37
C MET A 113 20.26 27.54 11.38
N SER A 114 19.33 28.07 10.58
CA SER A 114 19.66 29.14 9.63
C SER A 114 20.08 30.43 10.32
N ALA A 115 19.39 30.82 11.40
CA ALA A 115 19.74 32.00 12.19
C ALA A 115 21.09 31.83 12.90
N GLY A 116 21.40 30.63 13.42
CA GLY A 116 22.72 30.34 14.00
C GLY A 116 23.84 30.49 12.96
N LEU A 117 23.60 29.99 11.74
CA LEU A 117 24.58 30.09 10.65
C LEU A 117 24.78 31.54 10.17
N THR A 118 23.72 32.35 10.10
CA THR A 118 23.85 33.77 9.75
C THR A 118 24.59 34.56 10.82
N ILE A 119 24.36 34.28 12.11
CA ILE A 119 25.11 34.92 13.20
C ILE A 119 26.59 34.51 13.17
N ALA A 120 26.89 33.22 12.96
CA ALA A 120 28.26 32.73 12.88
C ALA A 120 29.04 33.36 11.71
N THR A 121 28.41 33.46 10.54
CA THR A 121 29.03 34.10 9.37
C THR A 121 29.27 35.60 9.59
N LEU A 122 28.35 36.32 10.26
CA LEU A 122 28.56 37.71 10.66
C LEU A 122 29.72 37.87 11.66
N MET A 123 29.84 36.97 12.65
CA MET A 123 30.96 37.00 13.60
C MET A 123 32.31 36.78 12.91
N ILE A 124 32.39 35.83 11.97
CA ILE A 124 33.59 35.60 11.15
C ILE A 124 33.89 36.83 10.29
N PHE A 125 32.87 37.48 9.73
CA PHE A 125 33.02 38.67 8.90
C PHE A 125 33.56 39.87 9.68
N VAL A 126 32.97 40.17 10.85
CA VAL A 126 33.43 41.25 11.73
C VAL A 126 34.86 40.96 12.20
N GLY A 127 35.16 39.72 12.60
CA GLY A 127 36.51 39.29 12.95
C GLY A 127 37.51 39.48 11.80
N ALA A 128 37.17 39.05 10.58
CA ALA A 128 38.02 39.18 9.40
C ALA A 128 38.23 40.64 8.98
N SER A 129 37.22 41.50 9.12
CA SER A 129 37.30 42.93 8.78
C SER A 129 38.30 43.71 9.64
N SER A 130 38.59 43.22 10.86
CA SER A 130 39.62 43.79 11.73
C SER A 130 41.05 43.52 11.22
N VAL A 131 41.22 42.52 10.34
CA VAL A 131 42.51 42.13 9.75
C VAL A 131 42.55 42.58 8.29
N ARG A 132 42.88 43.85 8.06
CA ARG A 132 43.19 44.49 6.74
C ARG A 132 42.27 44.11 5.55
N TYR A 133 41.22 44.91 5.36
CA TYR A 133 40.45 45.36 4.16
C TYR A 133 40.28 44.55 2.85
N ASN A 134 40.98 43.44 2.57
CA ASN A 134 40.80 42.71 1.30
C ASN A 134 39.77 41.56 1.35
N PHE A 135 39.19 41.24 2.50
CA PHE A 135 38.27 40.09 2.67
C PHE A 135 36.77 40.45 2.84
N LEU A 136 36.40 41.73 2.73
CA LEU A 136 35.01 42.20 2.92
C LEU A 136 34.04 41.83 1.78
N LEU A 137 34.52 41.63 0.56
CA LEU A 137 33.68 41.23 -0.58
C LEU A 137 33.20 39.77 -0.52
N PRO A 138 34.05 38.76 -0.28
CA PRO A 138 33.61 37.35 -0.30
C PRO A 138 32.65 37.00 0.85
N GLY A 139 32.79 37.62 2.02
CA GLY A 139 31.91 37.33 3.17
C GLY A 139 30.47 37.83 2.98
N LEU A 140 30.29 38.98 2.33
CA LEU A 140 28.97 39.56 2.09
C LEU A 140 28.20 38.76 1.01
N VAL A 141 28.90 38.29 -0.02
CA VAL A 141 28.33 37.41 -1.06
C VAL A 141 27.89 36.05 -0.46
N PHE A 142 28.70 35.47 0.43
CA PHE A 142 28.33 34.21 1.11
C PHE A 142 27.14 34.38 2.05
N GLY A 143 27.09 35.49 2.80
CA GLY A 143 25.96 35.79 3.69
C GLY A 143 24.65 35.98 2.95
N LEU A 144 24.65 36.76 1.87
CA LEU A 144 23.47 36.94 1.00
C LEU A 144 23.06 35.63 0.32
N GLY A 145 24.02 34.81 -0.13
CA GLY A 145 23.75 33.50 -0.71
C GLY A 145 23.01 32.56 0.26
N LEU A 146 23.43 32.52 1.53
CA LEU A 146 22.77 31.72 2.56
C LEU A 146 21.36 32.21 2.90
N VAL A 147 21.14 33.53 2.95
CA VAL A 147 19.81 34.12 3.17
C VAL A 147 18.88 33.82 1.99
N CYS A 148 19.35 33.94 0.75
CA CYS A 148 18.56 33.58 -0.43
C CYS A 148 18.27 32.07 -0.50
N PHE A 149 19.23 31.22 -0.16
CA PHE A 149 19.05 29.77 -0.16
C PHE A 149 18.04 29.30 0.88
N THR A 150 18.10 29.86 2.09
CA THR A 150 17.14 29.57 3.16
C THR A 150 15.74 30.09 2.81
N GLY A 151 15.63 31.26 2.18
CA GLY A 151 14.36 31.75 1.61
C GLY A 151 13.78 30.84 0.53
N LEU A 152 14.60 30.33 -0.39
CA LEU A 152 14.17 29.39 -1.43
C LEU A 152 13.72 28.04 -0.85
N LEU A 153 14.38 27.54 0.20
CA LEU A 153 13.96 26.32 0.88
C LEU A 153 12.62 26.50 1.62
N LEU A 154 12.38 27.66 2.23
CA LEU A 154 11.09 27.98 2.86
C LEU A 154 9.96 28.07 1.82
N ILE A 155 10.22 28.69 0.66
CA ILE A 155 9.26 28.75 -0.47
C ILE A 155 9.03 27.36 -1.08
N GLY A 156 10.09 26.55 -1.21
CA GLY A 156 10.00 25.17 -1.72
C GLY A 156 9.21 24.25 -0.79
N GLN A 157 9.27 24.46 0.52
CA GLN A 157 8.50 23.68 1.49
C GLN A 157 7.00 24.02 1.49
N TRP A 158 6.62 25.25 1.14
CA TRP A 158 5.22 25.62 0.92
C TRP A 158 4.61 24.98 -0.34
N ARG A 159 5.45 24.51 -1.27
CA ARG A 159 5.04 24.01 -2.59
C ARG A 159 5.40 22.51 -2.77
N GLN A 160 5.31 21.72 -1.70
CA GLN A 160 5.51 20.26 -1.68
C GLN A 160 4.47 19.42 -2.46
N LEU A 161 3.76 20.01 -3.42
CA LEU A 161 2.84 19.27 -4.30
C LEU A 161 3.26 19.27 -5.77
N ILE A 162 4.20 20.11 -6.20
CA ILE A 162 4.58 20.19 -7.62
C ILE A 162 6.06 20.63 -7.72
N TYR A 163 6.91 19.81 -8.34
CA TYR A 163 8.28 20.11 -8.82
C TYR A 163 9.50 19.81 -7.92
N SER A 164 9.76 18.53 -7.62
CA SER A 164 11.11 18.08 -7.22
C SER A 164 12.17 18.28 -8.32
N GLU A 165 11.76 18.32 -9.60
CA GLU A 165 12.65 18.47 -10.76
C GLU A 165 13.24 19.88 -10.94
N TRP A 166 12.51 20.94 -10.58
CA TRP A 166 12.95 22.32 -10.86
C TRP A 166 13.91 22.90 -9.81
N LEU A 167 13.95 22.32 -8.61
CA LEU A 167 14.84 22.76 -7.52
C LEU A 167 16.32 22.50 -7.85
N LEU A 168 16.61 21.40 -8.55
CA LEU A 168 17.97 21.07 -9.00
C LEU A 168 18.45 22.00 -10.13
N VAL A 169 17.56 22.39 -11.03
CA VAL A 169 17.88 23.34 -12.12
C VAL A 169 18.23 24.72 -11.54
N ILE A 170 17.48 25.19 -10.55
CA ILE A 170 17.77 26.48 -9.91
C ILE A 170 19.07 26.41 -9.11
N LEU A 171 19.34 25.33 -8.36
CA LEU A 171 20.62 25.15 -7.64
C LEU A 171 21.83 25.15 -8.60
N GLY A 172 21.71 24.48 -9.75
CA GLY A 172 22.77 24.41 -10.75
C GLY A 172 23.06 25.77 -11.37
N THR A 173 22.04 26.56 -11.67
CA THR A 173 22.23 27.89 -12.28
C THR A 173 22.88 28.88 -11.30
N VAL A 174 22.48 28.87 -10.02
CA VAL A 174 23.04 29.81 -9.02
C VAL A 174 24.50 29.50 -8.70
N THR A 175 24.87 28.22 -8.64
CA THR A 175 26.26 27.81 -8.41
C THR A 175 27.16 28.08 -9.61
N SER A 176 26.66 27.89 -10.83
CA SER A 176 27.40 28.19 -12.07
C SER A 176 27.65 29.69 -12.27
N LEU A 177 26.65 30.54 -12.02
CA LEU A 177 26.80 32.00 -12.13
C LEU A 177 27.73 32.57 -11.05
N GLY A 178 27.70 32.02 -9.83
CA GLY A 178 28.63 32.41 -8.76
C GLY A 178 30.09 32.08 -9.12
N PHE A 179 30.34 30.92 -9.73
CA PHE A 179 31.69 30.51 -10.15
C PHE A 179 32.23 31.36 -11.30
N ALA A 180 31.40 31.69 -12.30
CA ALA A 180 31.81 32.53 -13.43
C ALA A 180 32.17 33.96 -12.99
N PHE A 181 31.44 34.51 -12.02
CA PHE A 181 31.69 35.86 -11.51
C PHE A 181 33.01 35.95 -10.72
N VAL A 182 33.33 34.93 -9.91
CA VAL A 182 34.59 34.86 -9.14
C VAL A 182 35.80 34.66 -10.04
N MET A 183 35.66 34.00 -11.20
CA MET A 183 36.79 33.76 -12.10
C MET A 183 37.13 34.94 -13.02
N THR A 184 36.23 35.93 -13.14
CA THR A 184 36.39 37.09 -14.03
C THR A 184 36.93 38.32 -13.28
N LEU A 185 36.95 38.30 -11.94
CA LEU A 185 37.39 39.39 -11.06
C LEU A 185 38.81 39.14 -10.55
#